data_AF-A0AA42L1Z1-F1
#
_entry.id   AF-A0AA42L1Z1-F1
#
_cell.length_a   1.000
_cell.length_b   1.000
_cell.length_c   1.000
_cell.angle_alpha   90.00
_cell.angle_beta   90.00
_cell.angle_gamma   90.00
#
_symmetry.space_group_name_H-M   'P 1'
#
loop_
_entity.id
_entity.type
_entity.pdbx_description
1 polymer ?
#
loop_
_entity_poly.entity_id
_entity_poly.type
_entity_poly.pdbx_seq_one_letter_code
_entity_poly.pdbx_strand_id
1 'polypeptide(L)'
;MPNRAVVFVSEASPYLSAGRLVKLMGDAERFNRQAGVTGVTLYDGARFLSYMEGAPDGLRVAYARASEARSHLNLIELARGRVSQRRLPRWPMRLFEANEGQLQSIAMAGWAGFAQRGDAEAMNATAMDLLVRFTGGPAASVYVGPLSRPLSKGGAN
;
A
#
# COMPACT_ATOMS: atom_id res chain seq x y z
N MET A 1 14.05 -8.21 18.28
CA MET A 1 14.62 -7.29 17.26
C MET A 1 13.58 -6.24 16.91
N PRO A 2 13.94 -4.98 16.62
CA PRO A 2 12.95 -3.97 16.23
C PRO A 2 12.30 -4.32 14.89
N ASN A 3 11.03 -3.93 14.72
CA ASN A 3 10.34 -4.09 13.46
C ASN A 3 11.02 -3.27 12.36
N ARG A 4 10.89 -3.73 11.13
CA ARG A 4 11.26 -2.98 9.93
C ARG A 4 10.02 -2.66 9.14
N ALA A 5 10.15 -1.69 8.26
CA ALA A 5 9.10 -1.36 7.32
C ALA A 5 9.72 -0.94 5.97
N VAL A 6 8.94 -1.10 4.93
CA VAL A 6 9.27 -0.75 3.54
C VAL A 6 8.03 -0.17 2.88
N VAL A 7 8.26 0.83 2.05
CA VAL A 7 7.25 1.36 1.13
C VAL A 7 7.81 1.34 -0.28
N PHE A 8 6.98 0.96 -1.23
CA PHE A 8 7.34 0.96 -2.64
C PHE A 8 6.13 1.30 -3.50
N VAL A 9 6.42 1.77 -4.70
CA VAL A 9 5.44 1.95 -5.77
C VAL A 9 5.76 1.02 -6.91
N SER A 10 4.74 0.64 -7.67
CA SER A 10 4.90 -0.19 -8.86
C SER A 10 3.75 0.07 -9.83
N GLU A 11 3.94 -0.25 -11.10
CA GLU A 11 2.91 -0.13 -12.13
C GLU A 11 2.13 -1.44 -12.25
N ALA A 12 0.80 -1.38 -12.26
CA ALA A 12 -0.01 -2.56 -12.48
C ALA A 12 0.26 -3.13 -13.88
N SER A 13 0.31 -4.46 -13.97
CA SER A 13 0.42 -5.12 -15.26
C SER A 13 -0.78 -4.73 -16.12
N PRO A 14 -0.60 -4.43 -17.42
CA PRO A 14 -1.72 -4.14 -18.33
C PRO A 14 -2.69 -5.33 -18.47
N TYR A 15 -2.27 -6.53 -18.06
CA TYR A 15 -3.08 -7.74 -18.06
C TYR A 15 -3.73 -8.07 -16.69
N LEU A 16 -3.66 -7.15 -15.72
CA LEU A 16 -4.25 -7.34 -14.41
C LEU A 16 -5.76 -7.05 -14.45
N SER A 17 -6.57 -8.11 -14.41
CA SER A 17 -8.02 -7.95 -14.28
C SER A 17 -8.44 -7.71 -12.82
N ALA A 18 -9.62 -7.10 -12.61
CA ALA A 18 -10.19 -6.89 -11.29
C ALA A 18 -10.31 -8.21 -10.49
N GLY A 19 -10.76 -9.29 -11.12
CA GLY A 19 -10.83 -10.61 -10.47
C GLY A 19 -9.46 -11.17 -10.09
N ARG A 20 -8.41 -10.86 -10.86
CA ARG A 20 -7.03 -11.26 -10.52
C ARG A 20 -6.46 -10.39 -9.39
N LEU A 21 -6.83 -9.11 -9.33
CA LEU A 21 -6.50 -8.23 -8.21
C LEU A 21 -7.10 -8.73 -6.89
N VAL A 22 -8.38 -9.13 -6.87
CA VAL A 22 -9.02 -9.74 -5.67
C VAL A 22 -8.18 -10.93 -5.17
N LYS A 23 -7.83 -11.85 -6.09
CA LYS A 23 -7.06 -13.06 -5.75
C LYS A 23 -5.67 -12.71 -5.25
N LEU A 24 -4.97 -11.81 -5.93
CA LEU A 24 -3.65 -11.33 -5.52
C LEU A 24 -3.66 -10.79 -4.09
N MET A 25 -4.63 -9.93 -3.76
CA MET A 25 -4.72 -9.33 -2.43
C MET A 25 -5.09 -10.35 -1.36
N GLY A 26 -5.98 -11.31 -1.66
CA GLY A 26 -6.27 -12.42 -0.75
C GLY A 26 -5.07 -13.33 -0.51
N ASP A 27 -4.27 -13.59 -1.54
CA ASP A 27 -3.03 -14.38 -1.45
C ASP A 27 -1.93 -13.65 -0.67
N ALA A 28 -1.84 -12.33 -0.82
CA ALA A 28 -0.94 -11.47 -0.06
C ALA A 28 -1.34 -11.43 1.42
N GLU A 29 -2.63 -11.25 1.71
CA GLU A 29 -3.15 -11.21 3.07
C GLU A 29 -2.87 -12.51 3.85
N ARG A 30 -3.18 -13.67 3.24
CA ARG A 30 -2.95 -14.99 3.89
C ARG A 30 -1.48 -15.21 4.20
N PHE A 31 -0.60 -14.88 3.27
CA PHE A 31 0.84 -15.04 3.44
C PHE A 31 1.40 -14.08 4.48
N ASN A 32 1.04 -12.79 4.41
CA ASN A 32 1.53 -11.78 5.34
C ASN A 32 1.09 -12.09 6.77
N ARG A 33 -0.12 -12.62 6.94
CA ARG A 33 -0.60 -13.11 8.24
C ARG A 33 0.31 -14.19 8.81
N GLN A 34 0.72 -15.17 8.00
CA GLN A 34 1.64 -16.23 8.41
C GLN A 34 3.06 -15.70 8.69
N ALA A 35 3.51 -14.72 7.90
CA ALA A 35 4.82 -14.08 8.06
C ALA A 35 4.87 -13.03 9.19
N GLY A 36 3.74 -12.76 9.87
CA GLY A 36 3.65 -11.70 10.88
C GLY A 36 3.84 -10.29 10.31
N VAL A 37 3.57 -10.10 9.02
CA VAL A 37 3.66 -8.82 8.31
C VAL A 37 2.28 -8.16 8.29
N THR A 38 2.27 -6.85 8.49
CA THR A 38 1.08 -6.01 8.36
C THR A 38 1.34 -4.90 7.36
N GLY A 39 0.28 -4.33 6.79
CA GLY A 39 0.44 -3.34 5.74
C GLY A 39 -0.84 -3.02 4.99
N VAL A 40 -0.70 -2.10 4.04
CA VAL A 40 -1.76 -1.66 3.15
C VAL A 40 -1.20 -1.45 1.76
N THR A 41 -2.08 -1.56 0.77
CA THR A 41 -1.80 -1.28 -0.64
C THR A 41 -2.86 -0.32 -1.14
N LEU A 42 -2.43 0.80 -1.74
CA LEU A 42 -3.28 1.69 -2.50
C LEU A 42 -3.23 1.29 -3.98
N TYR A 43 -4.35 1.40 -4.69
CA TYR A 43 -4.44 1.16 -6.12
C TYR A 43 -5.29 2.22 -6.79
N ASP A 44 -4.77 2.89 -7.82
CA ASP A 44 -5.46 3.95 -8.56
C ASP A 44 -5.96 3.52 -9.95
N GLY A 45 -5.89 2.22 -10.26
CA GLY A 45 -6.21 1.68 -11.58
C GLY A 45 -4.98 1.47 -12.49
N ALA A 46 -3.85 2.09 -12.18
CA ALA A 46 -2.62 1.97 -12.98
C ALA A 46 -1.37 1.69 -12.14
N ARG A 47 -1.36 2.10 -10.87
CA ARG A 47 -0.20 2.03 -9.98
C ARG A 47 -0.61 1.48 -8.63
N PHE A 48 0.35 0.87 -7.97
CA PHE A 48 0.28 0.46 -6.58
C PHE A 48 1.21 1.32 -5.72
N LEU A 49 0.78 1.61 -4.50
CA LEU A 49 1.64 2.06 -3.42
C LEU A 49 1.43 1.10 -2.26
N SER A 50 2.47 0.34 -1.91
CA SER A 50 2.37 -0.66 -0.86
C SER A 50 3.28 -0.31 0.30
N TYR A 51 2.72 -0.33 1.50
CA TYR A 51 3.41 -0.20 2.76
C TYR A 51 3.36 -1.52 3.51
N MET A 52 4.50 -2.00 3.98
CA MET A 52 4.60 -3.25 4.74
C MET A 52 5.52 -3.07 5.94
N GLU A 53 5.16 -3.68 7.06
CA GLU A 53 5.95 -3.67 8.29
C GLU A 53 5.86 -4.98 9.06
N GLY A 54 6.91 -5.30 9.81
CA GLY A 54 6.96 -6.51 10.62
C GLY A 54 8.36 -6.87 11.09
N ALA A 55 8.51 -8.10 11.58
CA ALA A 55 9.82 -8.63 11.92
C ALA A 55 10.73 -8.67 10.67
N PRO A 56 12.05 -8.43 10.80
CA PRO A 56 12.96 -8.36 9.66
C PRO A 56 12.86 -9.55 8.70
N ASP A 57 12.78 -10.77 9.24
CA ASP A 57 12.75 -12.00 8.43
C ASP A 57 11.42 -12.15 7.69
N GLY A 58 10.30 -11.99 8.40
CA GLY A 58 8.96 -12.05 7.79
C GLY A 58 8.78 -10.98 6.72
N LEU A 59 9.22 -9.75 7.00
CA LEU A 59 9.15 -8.64 6.03
C LEU A 59 10.03 -8.90 4.80
N ARG A 60 11.23 -9.46 4.98
CA ARG A 60 12.14 -9.77 3.88
C ARG A 60 11.50 -10.76 2.90
N VAL A 61 10.87 -11.84 3.41
CA VAL A 61 10.23 -12.84 2.56
C VAL A 61 8.96 -12.28 1.90
N ALA A 62 8.14 -11.52 2.63
CA ALA A 62 6.95 -10.88 2.07
C ALA A 62 7.31 -9.86 0.97
N TYR A 63 8.33 -9.04 1.20
CA TYR A 63 8.81 -8.09 0.22
C TYR A 63 9.37 -8.77 -1.02
N ALA A 64 10.20 -9.82 -0.87
CA ALA A 64 10.73 -10.57 -2.01
C ALA A 64 9.60 -11.17 -2.87
N ARG A 65 8.61 -11.79 -2.22
CA ARG A 65 7.43 -12.33 -2.89
C ARG A 65 6.64 -11.25 -3.62
N ALA A 66 6.48 -10.08 -3.00
CA ALA A 66 5.81 -8.95 -3.64
C ALA A 66 6.61 -8.45 -4.85
N SER A 67 7.92 -8.29 -4.74
CA SER A 67 8.76 -7.79 -5.85
C SER A 67 8.83 -8.72 -7.05
N GLU A 68 8.67 -10.03 -6.86
CA GLU A 68 8.70 -11.02 -7.93
C GLU A 68 7.32 -11.28 -8.56
N ALA A 69 6.26 -10.65 -8.05
CA ALA A 69 4.91 -10.86 -8.54
C ALA A 69 4.72 -10.26 -9.94
N ARG A 70 4.29 -11.09 -10.91
CA ARG A 70 4.03 -10.67 -12.31
C ARG A 70 2.78 -9.80 -12.49
N SER A 71 2.08 -9.47 -11.41
CA SER A 71 0.88 -8.62 -11.42
C SER A 71 1.21 -7.13 -11.50
N HIS A 72 2.47 -6.76 -11.31
CA HIS A 72 2.98 -5.40 -11.43
C HIS A 72 4.40 -5.42 -12.01
N LEU A 73 4.87 -4.24 -12.41
CA LEU A 73 6.14 -3.98 -13.07
C LEU A 73 6.75 -2.70 -12.48
N ASN A 74 8.00 -2.41 -12.82
CA ASN A 74 8.66 -1.14 -12.51
C ASN A 74 8.57 -0.77 -11.01
N LEU A 75 8.88 -1.74 -10.14
CA LEU A 75 8.88 -1.52 -8.70
C LEU A 75 10.02 -0.57 -8.31
N ILE A 76 9.66 0.49 -7.57
CA ILE A 76 10.58 1.47 -7.01
C ILE A 76 10.36 1.51 -5.50
N GLU A 77 11.40 1.17 -4.74
CA GLU A 77 11.40 1.36 -3.29
C GLU A 77 11.49 2.85 -2.97
N LEU A 78 10.48 3.39 -2.29
CA LEU A 78 10.47 4.79 -1.89
C LEU A 78 11.26 5.01 -0.60
N ALA A 79 11.15 4.07 0.34
CA ALA A 79 11.90 4.09 1.59
C ALA A 79 11.88 2.74 2.32
N ARG A 80 12.90 2.51 3.14
CA ARG A 80 13.04 1.35 4.04
C ARG A 80 13.67 1.79 5.35
N GLY A 81 13.16 1.28 6.45
CA GLY A 81 13.57 1.76 7.78
C GLY A 81 13.28 0.82 8.93
N ARG A 82 13.74 1.22 10.11
CA ARG A 82 13.35 0.60 11.40
C ARG A 82 12.14 1.34 11.94
N VAL A 83 11.15 0.62 12.43
CA VAL A 83 9.98 1.20 13.10
C VAL A 83 9.89 0.66 14.52
N SER A 84 9.78 1.55 15.50
CA SER A 84 9.69 1.20 16.92
C SER A 84 8.35 0.51 17.25
N GLN A 85 7.27 1.01 16.66
CA GLN A 85 5.92 0.46 16.75
C GLN A 85 5.31 0.33 15.37
N ARG A 86 4.37 -0.62 15.24
CA ARG A 86 3.61 -0.80 14.00
C ARG A 86 2.73 0.42 13.76
N ARG A 87 2.81 1.00 12.56
CA ARG A 87 2.00 2.16 12.14
C ARG A 87 0.60 1.74 11.68
N LEU A 88 0.48 0.55 11.10
CA LEU A 88 -0.76 -0.03 10.58
C LEU A 88 -0.90 -1.50 11.06
N PRO A 89 -0.98 -1.75 12.38
CA PRO A 89 -1.00 -3.10 12.94
C PRO A 89 -2.27 -3.90 12.63
N ARG A 90 -3.34 -3.23 12.17
CA ARG A 90 -4.68 -3.82 12.04
C ARG A 90 -4.81 -4.80 10.88
N TRP A 91 -4.02 -4.62 9.81
CA TRP A 91 -4.26 -5.28 8.53
C TRP A 91 -3.07 -6.13 8.13
N PRO A 92 -3.20 -7.46 7.96
CA PRO A 92 -2.13 -8.28 7.38
C PRO A 92 -1.75 -7.81 5.97
N MET A 93 -2.76 -7.45 5.17
CA MET A 93 -2.63 -6.63 3.97
C MET A 93 -4.03 -6.16 3.55
N ARG A 94 -4.28 -4.85 3.44
CA ARG A 94 -5.56 -4.34 2.89
C ARG A 94 -5.35 -3.58 1.60
N LEU A 95 -6.23 -3.80 0.62
CA LEU A 95 -6.35 -2.94 -0.55
C LEU A 95 -7.26 -1.75 -0.25
N PHE A 96 -6.87 -0.57 -0.73
CA PHE A 96 -7.74 0.60 -0.84
C PHE A 96 -7.68 1.16 -2.25
N GLU A 97 -8.82 1.55 -2.79
CA GLU A 97 -8.88 2.30 -4.04
C GLU A 97 -8.53 3.76 -3.80
N ALA A 98 -7.64 4.30 -4.62
CA ALA A 98 -7.25 5.70 -4.64
C ALA A 98 -7.86 6.37 -5.87
N ASN A 99 -8.44 7.55 -5.69
CA ASN A 99 -8.89 8.37 -6.80
C ASN A 99 -7.67 9.01 -7.51
N GLU A 100 -7.93 9.57 -8.68
CA GLU A 100 -6.92 10.21 -9.52
C GLU A 100 -6.04 11.20 -8.73
N GLY A 101 -4.72 11.04 -8.84
CA GLY A 101 -3.73 11.90 -8.19
C GLY A 101 -3.52 11.67 -6.69
N GLN A 102 -4.40 10.94 -5.98
CA GLN A 102 -4.24 10.69 -4.53
C GLN A 102 -3.03 9.82 -4.23
N LEU A 103 -2.89 8.69 -4.95
CA LEU A 103 -1.75 7.79 -4.81
C LEU A 103 -0.45 8.53 -5.14
N GLN A 104 -0.43 9.29 -6.23
CA GLN A 104 0.73 10.06 -6.65
C GLN A 104 1.11 11.13 -5.62
N SER A 105 0.14 11.81 -5.03
CA SER A 105 0.39 12.79 -3.96
C SER A 105 1.04 12.16 -2.74
N ILE A 106 0.60 10.96 -2.33
CA ILE A 106 1.20 10.22 -1.21
C ILE A 106 2.59 9.69 -1.59
N ALA A 107 2.77 9.21 -2.83
CA ALA A 107 4.06 8.71 -3.32
C ALA A 107 5.13 9.80 -3.37
N MET A 108 4.77 11.00 -3.80
CA MET A 108 5.69 12.15 -3.94
C MET A 108 5.93 12.89 -2.61
N ALA A 109 5.17 12.59 -1.56
CA ALA A 109 5.38 13.18 -0.25
C ALA A 109 6.73 12.73 0.37
N GLY A 110 7.20 13.48 1.37
CA GLY A 110 8.48 13.21 2.02
C GLY A 110 8.49 11.86 2.76
N TRP A 111 9.16 10.87 2.19
CA TRP A 111 9.45 9.57 2.83
C TRP A 111 10.75 9.57 3.63
N ALA A 112 11.53 10.65 3.59
CA ALA A 112 12.84 10.76 4.23
C ALA A 112 12.81 10.54 5.76
N GLY A 113 11.71 10.93 6.44
CA GLY A 113 11.52 10.69 7.89
C GLY A 113 11.29 9.23 8.29
N PHE A 114 11.31 8.29 7.34
CA PHE A 114 11.10 6.86 7.58
C PHE A 114 12.39 6.08 7.85
N ALA A 115 13.52 6.52 7.29
CA ALA A 115 14.76 5.75 7.28
C ALA A 115 15.68 6.04 8.49
N GLN A 116 15.56 7.21 9.12
CA GLN A 116 16.44 7.65 10.22
C GLN A 116 15.65 7.87 11.53
N ARG A 117 16.21 7.36 12.64
CA ARG A 117 15.67 7.57 14.00
C ARG A 117 15.75 9.05 14.37
N GLY A 118 14.81 9.48 15.21
CA GLY A 118 15.05 10.41 16.32
C GLY A 118 15.45 11.83 15.91
N ASP A 119 14.54 12.75 16.21
CA ASP A 119 14.77 14.20 16.25
C ASP A 119 14.89 14.92 14.89
N ALA A 120 14.24 16.09 14.85
CA ALA A 120 14.19 17.11 13.81
C ALA A 120 13.23 16.90 12.60
N GLU A 121 12.06 17.54 12.76
CA GLU A 121 11.44 18.48 11.81
C GLU A 121 11.11 18.05 10.37
N ALA A 122 9.82 18.13 10.03
CA ALA A 122 9.37 19.08 9.01
C ALA A 122 7.88 19.38 9.20
N MET A 123 7.51 20.66 9.10
CA MET A 123 6.16 21.23 9.23
C MET A 123 5.13 20.77 8.17
N ASN A 124 5.34 19.62 7.53
CA ASN A 124 4.43 19.01 6.58
C ASN A 124 4.16 17.57 7.03
N ALA A 125 2.89 17.13 7.00
CA ALA A 125 2.54 15.75 7.31
C ALA A 125 3.47 14.79 6.55
N THR A 126 4.16 13.89 7.26
CA THR A 126 5.05 12.93 6.61
C THR A 126 4.24 12.07 5.65
N ALA A 127 4.86 11.49 4.62
CA ALA A 127 4.12 10.61 3.70
C ALA A 127 3.40 9.47 4.43
N MET A 128 3.96 9.02 5.58
CA MET A 128 3.30 8.08 6.49
C MET A 128 2.07 8.65 7.17
N ASP A 129 2.06 9.91 7.59
CA ASP A 129 0.87 10.54 8.19
C ASP A 129 -0.26 10.65 7.16
N LEU A 130 0.08 10.99 5.90
CA LEU A 130 -0.89 11.00 4.80
C LEU A 130 -1.46 9.60 4.55
N LEU A 131 -0.60 8.58 4.52
CA LEU A 131 -1.03 7.19 4.35
C LEU A 131 -1.93 6.72 5.50
N VAL A 132 -1.54 6.96 6.76
CA VAL A 132 -2.34 6.59 7.92
C VAL A 132 -3.71 7.28 7.89
N ARG A 133 -3.74 8.60 7.61
CA ARG A 133 -4.98 9.36 7.46
C ARG A 133 -5.86 8.80 6.34
N PHE A 134 -5.27 8.45 5.19
CA PHE A 134 -5.98 7.85 4.07
C PHE A 134 -6.70 6.55 4.50
N THR A 135 -5.99 5.69 5.22
CA THR A 135 -6.53 4.39 5.68
C THR A 135 -7.53 4.49 6.85
N GLY A 136 -7.54 5.63 7.57
CA GLY A 136 -8.41 5.89 8.71
C GLY A 136 -9.65 6.74 8.40
N GLY A 137 -9.68 7.43 7.25
CA GLY A 137 -10.79 8.30 6.85
C GLY A 137 -11.98 7.55 6.24
N PRO A 138 -13.14 8.21 6.05
CA PRO A 138 -14.34 7.60 5.47
C PRO A 138 -14.17 7.09 4.02
N ALA A 139 -13.11 7.52 3.31
CA ALA A 139 -12.70 6.96 2.02
C ALA A 139 -12.13 5.53 2.11
N ALA A 140 -11.82 5.04 3.32
CA ALA A 140 -11.43 3.66 3.64
C ALA A 140 -12.53 2.60 3.38
N SER A 141 -13.67 3.02 2.83
CA SER A 141 -14.87 2.22 2.63
C SER A 141 -14.89 1.38 1.35
N VAL A 142 -13.91 1.51 0.44
CA VAL A 142 -14.00 0.85 -0.86
C VAL A 142 -12.90 -0.18 -1.08
N TYR A 143 -13.23 -1.41 -0.68
CA TYR A 143 -13.16 -2.57 -1.58
C TYR A 143 -14.31 -3.51 -1.22
N VAL A 144 -15.50 -3.22 -1.76
CA VAL A 144 -16.57 -4.20 -1.87
C VAL A 144 -16.29 -4.96 -3.17
N GLY A 145 -16.33 -6.30 -3.16
CA GLY A 145 -16.03 -7.14 -4.32
C GLY A 145 -16.85 -6.79 -5.59
N PRO A 146 -16.75 -7.58 -6.67
CA PRO A 146 -16.82 -7.13 -8.09
C PRO A 146 -18.13 -6.51 -8.64
N LEU A 147 -19.02 -6.00 -7.80
CA LEU A 147 -20.24 -5.28 -8.15
C LEU A 147 -20.29 -3.94 -7.41
N SER A 148 -19.58 -2.93 -7.91
CA SER A 148 -19.87 -1.53 -7.59
C SER A 148 -19.53 -0.63 -8.76
N ARG A 149 -20.10 -0.97 -9.91
CA ARG A 149 -20.38 0.02 -10.96
C ARG A 149 -21.76 0.60 -10.67
N PRO A 150 -21.94 1.90 -10.42
CA PRO A 150 -23.17 2.55 -10.79
C PRO A 150 -23.21 2.67 -12.31
N LEU A 151 -24.33 2.25 -12.88
CA LEU A 151 -24.71 2.50 -14.26
C LEU A 151 -24.60 4.01 -14.61
N SER A 152 -24.17 4.24 -15.84
CA SER A 152 -24.40 5.43 -16.68
C SER A 152 -23.93 6.81 -16.19
N LYS A 153 -22.89 7.33 -16.86
CA LYS A 153 -22.89 8.73 -17.31
C LYS A 153 -22.94 8.72 -18.84
N GLY A 154 -24.02 9.25 -19.39
CA GLY A 154 -24.28 9.41 -20.82
C GLY A 154 -25.77 9.26 -21.05
N GLY A 155 -26.53 10.27 -21.43
CA GLY A 155 -26.24 11.66 -21.74
C GLY A 155 -27.56 12.27 -22.19
N ALA A 156 -27.67 13.59 -22.08
CA ALA A 156 -28.74 14.41 -22.61
C ALA A 156 -29.28 13.93 -23.96
N ASN A 157 -30.60 13.71 -24.05
CA ASN A 157 -31.52 14.59 -24.78
C ASN A 157 -32.97 14.21 -24.43
#